data_AF-A0A2N2YVE0-F1
#
_entry.id   AF-A0A2N2YVE0-F1
#
_cell.length_a   1.000
_cell.length_b   1.000
_cell.length_c   1.000
_cell.angle_alpha   90.00
_cell.angle_beta   90.00
_cell.angle_gamma   90.00
#
_symmetry.space_group_name_H-M   'P 1'
#
loop_
_entity.id
_entity.type
_entity.pdbx_description
1 polymer ?
#
loop_
_entity_poly.entity_id
_entity_poly.type
_entity_poly.pdbx_seq_one_letter_code
_entity_poly.pdbx_strand_id
1 'polypeptide(L)'
;MNYEEKLQNVSVLGAAGKMGSGILLLTAVEMADLKLKPENKSKTFVINAIDVSAASLTGLYEYLKTQVTKIAEKKVVQLRPLYHENKELIE
;
A
#
# COMPACT_ATOMS: atom_id res chain seq x y z
N MET A 1 0.09 -5.12 -21.94
CA MET A 1 0.03 -4.94 -20.48
C MET A 1 0.17 -3.47 -20.16
N ASN A 2 -0.91 -2.87 -19.67
CA ASN A 2 -0.90 -1.50 -19.17
C ASN A 2 -0.18 -1.42 -17.82
N TYR A 3 0.16 -0.21 -17.40
CA TYR A 3 0.97 0.00 -16.19
C TYR A 3 0.29 -0.55 -14.93
N GLU A 4 -1.01 -0.33 -14.79
CA GLU A 4 -1.78 -0.82 -13.64
C GLU A 4 -1.91 -2.33 -13.61
N GLU A 5 -1.93 -3.00 -14.76
CA GLU A 5 -1.95 -4.47 -14.85
C GLU A 5 -0.64 -5.08 -14.34
N LYS A 6 0.50 -4.39 -14.56
CA LYS A 6 1.81 -4.82 -14.06
C LYS A 6 1.91 -4.77 -12.53
N LEU A 7 1.08 -3.96 -11.88
CA LEU A 7 1.09 -3.74 -10.43
C LEU A 7 -0.06 -4.44 -9.70
N GLN A 8 -0.91 -5.23 -10.37
CA GLN A 8 -2.00 -5.95 -9.69
C GLN A 8 -1.51 -7.09 -8.79
N ASN A 9 -0.35 -7.68 -9.08
CA ASN A 9 0.19 -8.79 -8.30
C ASN A 9 1.71 -8.66 -8.20
N VAL A 10 2.19 -8.21 -7.05
CA VAL A 10 3.63 -7.97 -6.81
C VAL A 10 4.07 -8.75 -5.58
N SER A 11 5.22 -9.40 -5.69
CA SER A 11 5.86 -10.06 -4.55
C SER A 11 7.25 -9.46 -4.33
N VAL A 12 7.54 -9.06 -3.10
CA VAL A 12 8.85 -8.55 -2.70
C VAL A 12 9.54 -9.62 -1.85
N LEU A 13 10.65 -10.15 -2.34
CA LEU A 13 11.47 -11.14 -1.65
C LEU A 13 12.60 -10.43 -0.88
N GLY A 14 12.80 -10.80 0.39
CA GLY A 14 13.66 -10.05 1.31
C GLY A 14 13.01 -8.75 1.77
N ALA A 15 11.68 -8.77 1.91
CA ALA A 15 10.86 -7.58 2.17
C ALA A 15 11.19 -6.88 3.50
N ALA A 16 11.72 -7.59 4.50
CA ALA A 16 12.06 -6.99 5.78
C ALA A 16 13.51 -6.45 5.83
N GLY A 17 14.28 -6.59 4.74
CA GLY A 17 15.58 -5.97 4.61
C GLY A 17 15.51 -4.44 4.47
N LYS A 18 16.65 -3.76 4.63
CA LYS A 18 16.74 -2.29 4.53
C LYS A 18 16.23 -1.74 3.20
N MET A 19 16.56 -2.40 2.09
CA MET A 19 16.09 -2.01 0.75
C MET A 19 14.70 -2.57 0.46
N GLY A 20 14.45 -3.84 0.83
CA GLY A 20 13.16 -4.50 0.59
C GLY A 20 11.99 -3.78 1.23
N SER A 21 12.18 -3.26 2.45
CA SER A 21 11.14 -2.52 3.18
C SER A 21 10.76 -1.21 2.48
N GLY A 22 11.75 -0.50 1.93
CA GLY A 22 11.53 0.71 1.13
C GLY A 22 10.84 0.41 -0.20
N ILE A 23 11.27 -0.64 -0.91
CA ILE A 23 10.63 -1.08 -2.16
C ILE A 23 9.18 -1.46 -1.90
N LEU A 24 8.92 -2.29 -0.89
CA LEU A 24 7.57 -2.72 -0.53
C LEU A 24 6.67 -1.53 -0.20
N LEU A 25 7.15 -0.58 0.60
CA LEU A 25 6.41 0.63 0.95
C LEU A 25 6.03 1.45 -0.30
N LEU A 26 7.01 1.76 -1.15
CA LEU A 26 6.79 2.59 -2.33
C LEU A 26 5.85 1.90 -3.33
N THR A 27 6.02 0.59 -3.53
CA THR A 27 5.13 -0.21 -4.35
C THR A 27 3.72 -0.26 -3.77
N ALA A 28 3.55 -0.44 -2.46
CA ALA A 28 2.23 -0.45 -1.82
C ALA A 28 1.51 0.90 -1.97
N VAL A 29 2.23 2.02 -1.84
CA VAL A 29 1.67 3.36 -2.02
C VAL A 29 1.23 3.58 -3.47
N GLU A 30 2.07 3.21 -4.43
CA GLU A 30 1.73 3.31 -5.86
C GLU A 30 0.53 2.43 -6.22
N MET A 31 0.49 1.20 -5.72
CA MET A 31 -0.65 0.29 -5.89
C MET A 31 -1.93 0.85 -5.27
N ALA A 32 -1.84 1.50 -4.10
CA ALA A 32 -2.98 2.16 -3.46
C ALA A 32 -3.47 3.35 -4.31
N ASP A 33 -2.57 4.20 -4.80
CA ASP A 33 -2.93 5.33 -5.66
C ASP A 33 -3.59 4.87 -6.96
N LEU A 34 -3.12 3.76 -7.56
CA LEU A 34 -3.76 3.14 -8.72
C LEU A 34 -5.13 2.56 -8.38
N LYS A 35 -5.26 1.87 -7.24
CA LYS A 35 -6.53 1.28 -6.78
C LYS A 35 -7.61 2.32 -6.53
N LEU A 36 -7.22 3.51 -6.05
CA LEU A 36 -8.16 4.60 -5.73
C LEU A 36 -8.71 5.30 -6.98
N LYS A 37 -8.16 5.05 -8.18
CA LYS A 37 -8.69 5.64 -9.42
C LYS A 37 -10.06 5.03 -9.79
N PRO A 38 -11.04 5.84 -10.23
CA PRO A 38 -12.39 5.36 -10.58
C PRO A 38 -12.39 4.20 -11.59
N GLU A 39 -11.53 4.25 -12.60
CA GLU A 39 -11.37 3.24 -13.64
C GLU A 39 -10.79 1.90 -13.16
N ASN A 40 -10.24 1.87 -11.94
CA ASN A 40 -9.61 0.69 -11.35
C ASN A 40 -10.41 0.09 -10.18
N LYS A 41 -11.63 0.60 -9.89
CA LYS A 41 -12.48 0.09 -8.80
C LYS A 41 -12.76 -1.42 -8.86
N SER A 42 -12.81 -2.01 -10.05
CA SER A 42 -13.03 -3.45 -10.25
C SER A 42 -11.74 -4.29 -10.22
N LYS A 43 -10.57 -3.66 -10.19
CA LYS A 43 -9.27 -4.35 -10.22
C LYS A 43 -8.83 -4.71 -8.80
N THR A 44 -8.19 -5.88 -8.67
CA THR A 44 -7.62 -6.33 -7.40
C THR A 44 -6.11 -6.11 -7.40
N PHE A 45 -5.59 -5.50 -6.34
CA PHE A 45 -4.17 -5.24 -6.14
C PHE A 45 -3.70 -6.04 -4.92
N VAL A 46 -2.74 -6.95 -5.14
CA VAL A 46 -2.18 -7.85 -4.12
C VAL A 46 -0.68 -7.63 -4.05
N ILE A 47 -0.18 -7.37 -2.85
CA ILE A 47 1.25 -7.29 -2.55
C ILE A 47 1.63 -8.36 -1.53
N ASN A 48 2.60 -9.21 -1.87
CA ASN A 48 3.13 -10.24 -0.99
C ASN A 48 4.49 -9.80 -0.45
N ALA A 49 4.61 -9.67 0.87
CA ALA A 49 5.88 -9.45 1.54
C ALA A 49 6.45 -10.79 2.00
N ILE A 50 7.62 -11.18 1.48
CA ILE A 50 8.23 -12.48 1.76
C ILE A 50 9.62 -12.25 2.35
N ASP A 51 9.88 -12.87 3.49
CA ASP A 51 11.19 -12.85 4.16
C ASP A 51 11.43 -14.19 4.86
N VAL A 52 12.69 -14.53 5.10
CA VAL A 52 13.07 -15.77 5.80
C VAL A 52 12.83 -15.68 7.31
N SER A 53 12.73 -14.46 7.85
CA SER A 53 12.54 -14.21 9.27
C SER A 53 11.14 -13.67 9.57
N ALA A 54 10.32 -14.47 10.26
CA ALA A 54 9.00 -14.06 10.74
C ALA A 54 9.08 -12.85 11.68
N ALA A 55 10.09 -12.81 12.56
CA ALA A 55 10.29 -11.67 13.46
C ALA A 55 10.59 -10.37 12.70
N SER A 56 11.35 -10.46 11.60
CA SER A 56 11.63 -9.31 10.74
C SER A 56 10.37 -8.83 10.00
N LEU A 57 9.49 -9.75 9.58
CA LEU A 57 8.18 -9.39 9.00
C LEU A 57 7.27 -8.67 10.00
N THR A 58 7.27 -9.07 11.27
CA THR A 58 6.55 -8.35 12.32
C THR A 58 7.07 -6.92 12.47
N GLY A 59 8.40 -6.74 12.52
CA GLY A 59 9.01 -5.40 12.57
C GLY A 59 8.71 -4.56 11.33
N LEU A 60 8.68 -5.20 10.15
CA LEU A 60 8.30 -4.56 8.89
C LEU A 60 6.86 -4.05 8.93
N TYR A 61 5.93 -4.81 9.51
CA TYR A 61 4.53 -4.37 9.61
C TYR A 61 4.38 -3.07 10.40
N GLU A 62 5.05 -2.94 11.55
CA GLU A 62 5.03 -1.71 12.36
C GLU A 62 5.67 -0.52 11.63
N TYR A 63 6.77 -0.77 10.92
CA TYR A 63 7.40 0.22 10.05
C TYR A 63 6.42 0.70 8.97
N LEU A 64 5.80 -0.22 8.23
CA LEU A 64 4.85 0.10 7.17
C LEU A 64 3.67 0.90 7.72
N LYS A 65 3.04 0.43 8.80
CA LYS A 65 1.90 1.11 9.44
C LYS A 65 2.23 2.56 9.78
N THR A 66 3.42 2.80 10.34
CA THR A 66 3.90 4.15 10.66
C THR A 66 4.07 5.00 9.40
N GLN A 67 4.70 4.46 8.36
CA GLN A 67 4.98 5.22 7.14
C GLN A 67 3.71 5.51 6.32
N VAL A 68 2.84 4.51 6.14
CA VAL A 68 1.60 4.70 5.38
C VAL A 68 0.66 5.68 6.07
N THR A 69 0.63 5.70 7.40
CA THR A 69 -0.13 6.71 8.17
C THR A 69 0.39 8.11 7.87
N LYS A 70 1.70 8.34 7.97
CA LYS A 70 2.33 9.64 7.66
C LYS A 70 2.08 10.09 6.21
N ILE A 71 2.05 9.15 5.27
CA ILE A 71 1.75 9.44 3.87
C ILE A 71 0.27 9.79 3.70
N ALA A 72 -0.63 9.06 4.35
CA ALA A 72 -2.07 9.30 4.32
C ALA A 72 -2.42 10.67 4.94
N GLU A 73 -1.80 11.03 6.07
CA GLU A 73 -1.95 12.36 6.70
C GLU A 73 -1.59 13.49 5.73
N LYS A 74 -0.50 13.35 4.97
CA LYS A 74 -0.11 14.32 3.93
C LYS A 74 -1.08 14.36 2.75
N LYS A 75 -1.83 13.29 2.52
CA LYS A 75 -2.83 13.15 1.44
C LYS A 75 -4.27 13.38 1.93
N VAL A 76 -4.49 13.85 3.16
CA VAL A 76 -5.83 13.91 3.78
C VAL A 76 -6.89 14.61 2.92
N VAL A 77 -6.53 15.72 2.26
CA VAL A 77 -7.45 16.47 1.39
C VAL A 77 -7.91 15.64 0.19
N GLN A 78 -7.03 14.82 -0.39
CA GLN A 78 -7.36 13.92 -1.49
C GLN A 78 -8.18 12.71 -1.01
N LEU A 79 -7.93 12.22 0.19
CA LEU A 79 -8.62 11.04 0.75
C LEU A 79 -10.07 11.36 1.16
N ARG A 80 -10.37 12.56 1.66
CA ARG A 80 -11.72 12.96 2.08
C ARG A 80 -12.83 12.64 1.05
N PRO A 81 -12.76 13.13 -0.21
CA PRO A 81 -13.80 12.82 -1.19
C PRO A 81 -13.83 11.34 -1.60
N LEU A 82 -12.70 10.63 -1.53
CA LEU A 82 -12.64 9.20 -1.88
C LEU A 82 -13.38 8.32 -0.87
N TYR A 83 -13.43 8.74 0.40
CA TYR A 83 -14.08 7.99 1.46
C TYR A 83 -15.39 8.62 1.97
N HIS A 84 -15.94 9.62 1.27
CA HIS A 84 -17.17 10.31 1.71
C HIS A 84 -18.38 9.37 1.85
N GLU A 85 -18.41 8.25 1.13
CA GLU A 85 -19.47 7.24 1.23
C GLU A 85 -19.31 6.31 2.45
N ASN A 86 -18.17 6.36 3.15
CA ASN A 86 -17.91 5.51 4.30
C ASN A 86 -18.58 6.08 5.56
N LYS A 87 -19.71 5.48 5.95
CA LYS A 87 -20.51 5.86 7.13
C LYS A 87 -19.79 5.69 8.47
N GLU A 88 -18.67 4.95 8.51
CA GLU A 88 -17.87 4.75 9.72
C GLU A 88 -16.84 5.86 9.97
N LEU A 89 -16.63 6.76 9.00
CA LEU A 89 -15.78 7.93 9.18
C LEU A 89 -16.58 9.06 9.86
N ILE A 90 -16.14 9.44 11.05
CA ILE A 90 -16.70 10.58 11.80
C ILE A 90 -16.27 11.88 11.08
N GLU A 91 -17.23 12.75 10.77
CA GLU A 91 -16.97 14.10 10.19
C GLU A 91 -16.23 15.04 11.16
#